data_AF-A0A7S4K691-F1
#
_entry.id   AF-A0A7S4K691-F1
#
_cell.length_a   1.000
_cell.length_b   1.000
_cell.length_c   1.000
_cell.angle_alpha   90.00
_cell.angle_beta   90.00
_cell.angle_gamma   90.00
#
_symmetry.space_group_name_H-M   'P 1'
#
loop_
_entity.id
_entity.type
_entity.pdbx_description
1 polymer ?
#
loop_
_entity_poly.entity_id
_entity_poly.type
_entity_poly.pdbx_seq_one_letter_code
_entity_poly.pdbx_strand_id
1 'polypeptide(L)'
;MAAKGPIIGTYEYVKPAEKHTQTLVIKEDGTCTYDEVGETRMEKWSSKGQGTWHIESSPNGDVVRVVIEELTKDMFFKIKTNVRGIEDGTSVQNNVSIPIFYKELAEAKNFGSHKWRRKQ
;
A
#
# COMPACT_ATOMS: atom_id res chain seq x y z
N MET A 1 2.06 -17.40 -20.84
CA MET A 1 2.19 -17.31 -19.37
C MET A 1 3.23 -16.24 -19.08
N ALA A 2 2.81 -15.04 -18.70
CA ALA A 2 3.75 -14.00 -18.30
C ALA A 2 4.49 -14.46 -17.05
N ALA A 3 5.82 -14.38 -17.05
CA ALA A 3 6.65 -14.82 -15.94
C ALA A 3 6.18 -14.14 -14.66
N LYS A 4 5.94 -14.89 -13.58
CA LYS A 4 5.60 -14.36 -12.25
C LYS A 4 6.74 -13.54 -11.62
N GLY A 5 7.94 -13.59 -12.19
CA GLY A 5 9.17 -13.02 -11.61
C GLY A 5 9.40 -11.50 -11.62
N PRO A 6 8.85 -10.67 -12.53
CA PRO A 6 9.27 -9.26 -12.61
C PRO A 6 8.66 -8.39 -11.50
N ILE A 7 7.54 -8.80 -10.90
CA ILE A 7 6.81 -8.02 -9.88
C ILE A 7 7.05 -8.49 -8.43
N ILE A 8 7.85 -9.54 -8.21
CA ILE A 8 8.23 -9.97 -6.86
C ILE A 8 9.25 -8.98 -6.30
N GLY A 9 9.00 -8.42 -5.13
CA GLY A 9 9.92 -7.49 -4.50
C GLY A 9 9.26 -6.52 -3.53
N THR A 10 10.06 -5.58 -3.07
CA THR A 10 9.60 -4.49 -2.20
C THR A 10 9.40 -3.23 -3.03
N TYR A 11 8.27 -2.58 -2.85
CA TYR A 11 7.86 -1.39 -3.56
C TYR A 11 7.47 -0.30 -2.57
N GLU A 12 7.82 0.94 -2.89
CA GLU A 12 7.45 2.13 -2.15
C GLU A 12 6.66 3.06 -3.06
N TYR A 13 5.44 3.40 -2.68
CA TYR A 13 4.67 4.47 -3.29
C TYR A 13 5.01 5.79 -2.61
N VAL A 14 5.47 6.76 -3.39
CA VAL A 14 5.79 8.09 -2.90
C VAL A 14 4.85 9.09 -3.54
N LYS A 15 3.91 9.63 -2.76
CA LYS A 15 3.02 10.68 -3.23
C LYS A 15 3.76 12.02 -3.24
N PRO A 16 3.85 12.72 -4.39
CA PRO A 16 4.44 14.06 -4.41
C PRO A 16 3.56 15.01 -3.58
N ALA A 17 4.18 15.73 -2.64
CA ALA A 17 3.62 16.78 -1.76
C ALA A 17 3.15 16.39 -0.34
N GLU A 18 3.03 15.10 0.01
CA GLU A 18 2.65 14.69 1.37
C GLU A 18 3.74 13.80 2.00
N LYS A 19 3.90 13.87 3.33
CA LYS A 19 4.68 12.88 4.10
C LYS A 19 3.86 11.60 4.21
N HIS A 20 3.63 10.98 3.06
CA HIS A 20 2.81 9.80 2.88
C HIS A 20 3.59 8.78 2.09
N THR A 21 3.80 7.61 2.69
CA THR A 21 4.58 6.53 2.13
C THR A 21 3.77 5.25 2.26
N GLN A 22 3.66 4.50 1.17
CA GLN A 22 3.09 3.16 1.20
C GLN A 22 4.17 2.18 0.80
N THR A 23 4.37 1.11 1.56
CA THR A 23 5.28 0.02 1.26
C THR A 23 4.48 -1.23 0.97
N LEU A 24 4.76 -1.85 -0.16
CA LEU A 24 4.17 -3.13 -0.56
C LEU A 24 5.28 -4.14 -0.79
N VAL A 25 5.21 -5.28 -0.13
CA VAL A 25 6.12 -6.41 -0.37
C VAL A 25 5.31 -7.52 -1.02
N ILE A 26 5.71 -7.93 -2.22
CA ILE A 26 5.13 -9.04 -2.96
C ILE A 26 6.13 -10.20 -2.92
N LYS A 27 5.70 -11.35 -2.38
CA LYS A 27 6.53 -12.55 -2.26
C LYS A 27 6.14 -13.61 -3.29
N GLU A 28 7.09 -14.46 -3.64
CA GLU A 28 6.91 -15.51 -4.65
C GLU A 28 5.88 -16.57 -4.24
N ASP A 29 5.68 -16.78 -2.94
CA ASP A 29 4.73 -17.72 -2.36
C ASP A 29 3.25 -17.31 -2.51
N GLY A 30 2.98 -16.16 -3.14
CA GLY A 30 1.62 -15.62 -3.32
C GLY A 30 1.15 -14.75 -2.15
N THR A 31 1.99 -14.53 -1.14
CA THR A 31 1.69 -13.64 -0.01
C THR A 31 2.24 -12.23 -0.24
N CYS A 32 1.67 -11.27 0.48
CA CYS A 32 2.12 -9.89 0.46
C CYS A 32 1.99 -9.24 1.84
N THR A 33 2.76 -8.17 2.04
CA THR A 33 2.60 -7.30 3.21
C THR A 33 2.43 -5.87 2.74
N TYR A 34 1.54 -5.14 3.39
CA TYR A 34 1.29 -3.74 3.13
C TYR A 34 1.52 -2.93 4.41
N ASP A 35 2.22 -1.82 4.25
CA ASP A 35 2.44 -0.82 5.28
C ASP A 35 2.21 0.55 4.67
N GLU A 36 1.59 1.45 5.42
CA GLU A 36 1.33 2.82 5.00
C GLU A 36 1.52 3.73 6.20
N VAL A 37 2.31 4.78 6.03
CA VAL A 37 2.50 5.79 7.05
C VAL A 37 2.19 7.14 6.45
N GLY A 38 1.41 7.93 7.19
CA GLY A 38 1.07 9.28 6.79
C GLY A 38 1.14 10.26 7.96
N GLU A 39 1.52 11.49 7.63
CA GLU A 39 1.57 12.58 8.58
C GLU A 39 0.99 13.85 7.95
N THR A 40 -0.05 14.41 8.57
CA THR A 40 -0.55 15.76 8.27
C THR A 40 -0.18 16.71 9.39
N ARG A 41 -0.63 17.97 9.31
CA ARG A 41 -0.49 18.92 10.41
C ARG A 41 -1.27 18.49 11.66
N MET A 42 -2.40 17.81 11.49
CA MET A 42 -3.32 17.50 12.59
C MET A 42 -3.10 16.11 13.18
N GLU A 43 -2.67 15.15 12.38
CA GLU A 43 -2.62 13.74 12.76
C GLU A 43 -1.42 13.00 12.16
N LYS A 44 -1.16 11.83 12.73
CA LYS A 44 -0.28 10.78 12.20
C LYS A 44 -1.09 9.51 12.14
N TRP A 45 -0.88 8.70 11.12
CA TRP A 45 -1.45 7.37 11.05
C TRP A 45 -0.48 6.37 10.48
N SER A 46 -0.68 5.11 10.86
CA SER A 46 -0.02 3.96 10.25
C SER A 46 -1.05 2.87 9.99
N SER A 47 -1.08 2.35 8.77
CA SER A 47 -1.88 1.19 8.38
C SER A 47 -0.94 0.03 8.08
N LYS A 48 -1.20 -1.16 8.60
CA LYS A 48 -0.41 -2.36 8.30
C LYS A 48 -1.28 -3.59 8.18
N GLY A 49 -0.90 -4.50 7.30
CA GLY A 49 -1.62 -5.75 7.10
C GLY A 49 -0.87 -6.75 6.23
N GLN A 50 -1.37 -7.98 6.26
CA GLN A 50 -0.88 -9.08 5.43
C GLN A 50 -2.01 -9.63 4.58
N GLY A 51 -1.66 -10.28 3.49
CA GLY A 51 -2.62 -11.04 2.72
C GLY A 51 -2.01 -11.65 1.48
N THR A 52 -2.79 -11.74 0.42
CA THR A 52 -2.45 -12.50 -0.79
C THR A 52 -2.49 -11.63 -2.03
N TRP A 53 -1.77 -12.03 -3.07
CA TRP A 53 -1.81 -11.37 -4.36
C TRP A 53 -1.94 -12.36 -5.51
N HIS A 54 -2.58 -11.89 -6.59
CA HIS A 54 -2.65 -12.62 -7.85
C HIS A 54 -2.78 -11.65 -9.03
N ILE A 55 -2.49 -12.15 -10.23
CA ILE A 55 -2.64 -11.39 -11.47
C ILE A 55 -3.99 -11.74 -12.08
N GLU A 56 -4.82 -10.73 -12.31
CA GLU A 56 -6.07 -10.85 -13.05
C GLU A 56 -5.89 -10.21 -14.42
N SER A 57 -6.12 -10.98 -15.49
CA SER A 57 -6.14 -10.45 -16.84
C SER A 57 -7.46 -9.73 -17.09
N SER A 58 -7.39 -8.45 -17.43
CA SER A 58 -8.55 -7.62 -17.77
C SER A 58 -8.42 -7.12 -19.22
N PRO A 59 -9.54 -6.85 -19.92
CA PRO A 59 -9.51 -6.26 -21.27
C PRO A 59 -8.69 -4.96 -21.36
N ASN A 60 -8.51 -4.26 -20.24
CA ASN A 60 -7.77 -3.00 -20.14
C ASN A 60 -6.30 -3.19 -19.70
N GLY A 61 -5.81 -4.44 -19.63
CA GLY A 61 -4.47 -4.81 -19.19
C GLY A 61 -4.47 -5.66 -17.92
N ASP A 62 -3.36 -6.35 -17.66
CA ASP A 62 -3.19 -7.16 -16.46
C ASP A 62 -3.16 -6.27 -15.21
N VAL A 63 -3.93 -6.66 -14.19
CA VAL A 63 -3.99 -5.99 -12.88
C VAL A 63 -3.43 -6.93 -11.84
N VAL A 64 -2.60 -6.41 -10.95
CA VAL A 64 -2.16 -7.10 -9.74
C VAL A 64 -3.18 -6.80 -8.67
N ARG A 65 -3.96 -7.83 -8.31
CA ARG A 65 -4.93 -7.74 -7.24
C ARG A 65 -4.27 -8.15 -5.94
N VAL A 66 -4.06 -7.17 -5.08
CA VAL A 66 -3.57 -7.38 -3.71
C VAL A 66 -4.76 -7.32 -2.78
N VAL A 67 -4.94 -8.36 -1.97
CA VAL A 67 -6.01 -8.44 -0.97
C VAL A 67 -5.36 -8.57 0.40
N ILE A 68 -5.56 -7.57 1.25
CA ILE A 68 -5.13 -7.57 2.64
C ILE A 68 -6.28 -8.13 3.48
N GLU A 69 -6.03 -9.24 4.16
CA GLU A 69 -7.05 -9.96 4.93
C GLU A 69 -7.55 -9.11 6.08
N GLU A 70 -6.61 -8.49 6.79
CA GLU A 70 -6.87 -7.57 7.90
C GLU A 70 -5.88 -6.41 7.83
N LEU A 71 -6.41 -5.20 7.63
CA LEU A 71 -5.67 -3.95 7.63
C LEU A 71 -5.96 -3.21 8.94
N THR A 72 -4.98 -3.16 9.82
CA THR A 72 -5.06 -2.41 11.07
C THR A 72 -4.52 -1.01 10.84
N LYS A 73 -5.31 0.02 11.15
CA LYS A 73 -4.93 1.42 11.08
C LYS A 73 -4.95 2.05 12.47
N ASP A 74 -3.78 2.49 12.92
CA ASP A 74 -3.59 3.28 14.13
C ASP A 74 -3.53 4.77 13.76
N MET A 75 -4.24 5.60 14.53
CA MET A 75 -4.34 7.05 14.32
C MET A 75 -4.03 7.80 15.61
N PHE A 76 -3.21 8.84 15.48
CA PHE A 76 -2.77 9.70 16.56
C PHE A 76 -2.95 11.18 16.19
N PHE A 77 -3.74 11.92 16.97
CA PHE A 77 -3.99 13.35 16.80
C PHE A 77 -2.96 14.18 17.57
N LYS A 78 -2.24 15.06 16.87
CA LYS A 78 -1.25 15.96 17.46
C LYS A 78 -1.88 17.15 18.18
N ILE A 79 -3.09 17.51 17.77
CA ILE A 79 -3.84 18.66 18.29
C ILE A 79 -5.11 18.11 18.91
N LYS A 80 -5.39 18.48 20.16
CA LYS A 80 -6.68 18.19 20.79
C LYS A 80 -7.78 18.81 19.95
N THR A 81 -8.58 17.97 19.31
CA THR A 81 -9.76 18.44 18.60
C THR A 81 -10.86 18.67 19.64
N ASN A 82 -11.58 19.79 19.56
CA ASN A 82 -12.76 20.04 20.40
C ASN A 82 -14.01 19.32 19.86
N VAL A 83 -13.83 18.43 18.88
CA VAL A 83 -14.92 17.71 18.22
C VAL A 83 -15.16 16.42 18.97
N ARG A 84 -16.35 16.29 19.55
CA ARG A 84 -16.75 15.13 20.35
C ARG A 84 -16.70 13.86 19.48
N GLY A 85 -15.93 12.87 19.90
CA GLY A 85 -15.78 11.58 19.21
C GLY A 85 -14.60 11.48 18.24
N ILE A 86 -13.75 12.52 18.14
CA ILE A 86 -12.47 12.44 17.42
C ILE A 86 -11.35 12.30 18.45
N GLU A 87 -10.85 11.08 18.60
CA GLU A 87 -9.79 10.70 19.53
C GLU A 87 -8.80 9.76 18.84
N ASP A 88 -7.65 9.56 19.46
CA ASP A 88 -6.70 8.52 19.04
C ASP A 88 -7.41 7.16 19.04
N GLY A 89 -7.03 6.30 18.11
CA GLY A 89 -7.69 5.00 18.04
C GLY A 89 -7.11 4.07 17.00
N THR A 90 -7.52 2.82 17.14
CA THR A 90 -7.21 1.74 16.21
C THR A 90 -8.50 1.34 15.51
N SER A 91 -8.44 1.23 14.19
CA SER A 91 -9.52 0.72 13.35
C SER A 91 -9.03 -0.48 12.56
N VAL A 92 -9.90 -1.46 12.37
CA VAL A 92 -9.58 -2.69 11.62
C VAL A 92 -10.53 -2.78 10.43
N GLN A 93 -9.96 -3.02 9.25
CA GLN A 93 -10.70 -3.23 8.02
C GLN A 93 -10.33 -4.59 7.43
N ASN A 94 -11.34 -5.39 7.08
CA ASN A 94 -11.11 -6.73 6.54
C ASN A 94 -11.26 -6.75 5.03
N ASN A 95 -10.51 -7.62 4.36
CA ASN A 95 -10.56 -7.85 2.91
C ASN A 95 -10.35 -6.58 2.07
N VAL A 96 -9.37 -5.78 2.45
CA VAL A 96 -9.04 -4.53 1.74
C VAL A 96 -8.33 -4.87 0.43
N SER A 97 -8.93 -4.49 -0.70
CA SER A 97 -8.33 -4.66 -2.01
C SER A 97 -7.53 -3.42 -2.41
N ILE A 98 -6.27 -3.61 -2.80
CA ILE A 98 -5.39 -2.55 -3.32
C ILE A 98 -5.18 -2.83 -4.82
N PRO A 99 -5.92 -2.15 -5.72
CA PRO A 99 -5.76 -2.36 -7.15
C PRO A 99 -4.49 -1.68 -7.65
N ILE A 100 -3.61 -2.44 -8.31
CA ILE A 100 -2.36 -1.92 -8.89
C ILE A 100 -2.22 -2.45 -10.31
N PHE A 101 -1.88 -1.58 -11.28
CA PHE A 101 -1.64 -2.06 -12.63
C PHE A 101 -0.33 -2.84 -12.70
N TYR A 102 -0.33 -3.99 -13.39
CA TYR A 102 0.87 -4.83 -13.50
C TYR A 102 2.08 -4.06 -14.05
N LYS A 103 1.86 -3.21 -15.06
CA LYS A 103 2.90 -2.39 -15.67
C LYS A 103 3.57 -1.44 -14.67
N GLU A 104 2.81 -0.89 -13.71
CA GLU A 104 3.37 0.02 -12.71
C GLU A 104 4.41 -0.67 -11.81
N LEU A 105 4.21 -1.95 -11.49
CA LEU A 105 5.17 -2.73 -10.68
C LEU A 105 6.29 -3.32 -11.53
N ALA A 106 5.98 -3.77 -12.75
CA ALA A 106 6.97 -4.37 -13.64
C ALA A 106 8.00 -3.34 -14.14
N GLU A 107 7.59 -2.09 -14.36
CA GLU A 107 8.45 -1.00 -14.83
C GLU A 107 8.98 -0.12 -13.69
N ALA A 108 8.62 -0.42 -12.43
CA ALA A 108 9.06 0.33 -11.27
C ALA A 108 10.58 0.35 -11.15
N LYS A 109 11.15 1.55 -11.24
CA LYS A 109 12.58 1.81 -10.99
C LYS A 109 12.80 2.18 -9.52
N ASN A 110 14.05 2.10 -9.06
CA ASN A 110 14.46 2.56 -7.73
C ASN A 110 14.60 4.10 -7.62
N PHE A 111 14.43 4.85 -8.72
CA PHE A 111 14.54 6.31 -8.75
C PHE A 111 13.52 6.94 -9.72
N GLY A 112 13.43 8.28 -9.70
CA GLY A 112 12.60 9.08 -10.61
C GLY A 112 11.22 9.42 -10.05
N SER A 113 10.29 9.87 -10.90
CA SER A 113 8.95 10.32 -10.51
C SER A 113 7.87 9.21 -10.59
N HIS A 114 8.27 7.95 -10.72
CA HIS A 114 7.34 6.83 -10.71
C HIS A 114 6.57 6.81 -9.39
N LYS A 115 5.27 6.53 -9.51
CA LYS A 115 4.33 6.39 -8.41
C LYS A 115 4.78 5.28 -7.46
N TRP A 116 4.93 4.07 -7.99
CA TRP A 116 5.57 2.94 -7.32
C TRP A 116 7.03 2.84 -7.71
N ARG A 117 7.91 2.65 -6.73
CA ARG A 117 9.35 2.50 -6.91
C ARG A 117 9.83 1.22 -6.26
N ARG A 118 10.72 0.49 -6.92
CA ARG A 118 11.27 -0.75 -6.36
C ARG A 118 12.39 -0.40 -5.36
N LYS A 119 12.30 -0.89 -4.12
CA LYS A 119 13.45 -0.84 -3.19
C LYS A 119 14.46 -1.92 -3.58
N GLN A 120 15.72 -1.50 -3.70
CA GLN A 120 16.87 -2.40 -3.84
C GLN A 120 17.19 -3.07 -2.51
#